data_AF-A0A819EW51-F1
#
_entry.id   AF-A0A819EW51-F1
#
_cell.length_a   1.000
_cell.length_b   1.000
_cell.length_c   1.000
_cell.angle_alpha   90.00
_cell.angle_beta   90.00
_cell.angle_gamma   90.00
#
_symmetry.space_group_name_H-M   'P 1'
#
loop_
_entity.id
_entity.type
_entity.pdbx_description
1 polymer ?
#
loop_
_entity_poly.entity_id
_entity_poly.type
_entity_poly.pdbx_seq_one_letter_code
_entity_poly.pdbx_strand_id
1 'polypeptide(L)'
;MAFLCEKVTGKIFLCNPNATCGCSTSFTLITRIIGGEAASNHAWSWAVSLRSSGDHFCGGTVLSSSFIITAAHCFEMNTNLTNITIVAGSSTLNTSSNDT
;
A
#
# COMPACT_ATOMS: atom_id res chain seq x y z
N MET A 1 5.36 10.20 0.18
CA MET A 1 6.20 9.36 -0.69
C MET A 1 5.36 9.04 -1.92
N ALA A 2 5.58 9.77 -3.02
CA ALA A 2 4.87 9.61 -4.27
C ALA A 2 5.89 9.07 -5.28
N PHE A 3 5.82 7.79 -5.59
CA PHE A 3 6.65 7.20 -6.62
C PHE A 3 5.92 7.39 -7.96
N LEU A 4 6.38 8.38 -8.73
CA LEU A 4 6.09 8.59 -10.16
C LEU A 4 4.63 8.90 -10.55
N CYS A 5 4.10 10.01 -10.05
CA CYS A 5 2.87 10.61 -10.57
C CYS A 5 3.20 11.97 -11.19
N GLU A 6 3.05 12.09 -12.52
CA GLU A 6 3.20 13.39 -13.21
C GLU A 6 1.89 14.17 -13.12
N LYS A 7 2.00 15.45 -12.74
CA LYS A 7 0.86 16.35 -12.58
C LYS A 7 0.39 16.83 -13.95
N VAL A 8 -0.81 16.42 -14.37
CA VAL A 8 -1.36 16.82 -15.68
C VAL A 8 -2.16 18.12 -15.57
N THR A 9 -3.12 18.19 -14.63
CA THR A 9 -3.91 19.41 -14.39
C THR A 9 -4.50 19.41 -12.99
N GLY A 10 -4.30 20.50 -12.22
CA GLY A 10 -5.03 20.82 -10.99
C GLY A 10 -4.89 19.86 -9.79
N LYS A 11 -5.28 18.59 -9.97
CA LYS A 11 -5.29 17.48 -9.00
C LYS A 11 -5.21 16.08 -9.66
N ILE A 12 -5.10 15.99 -10.99
CA ILE A 12 -4.98 14.73 -11.72
C ILE A 12 -3.51 14.35 -11.84
N PHE A 13 -3.16 13.17 -11.35
CA PHE A 13 -1.86 12.57 -11.59
C PHE A 13 -2.04 11.31 -12.43
N LEU A 14 -1.29 11.24 -13.54
CA LEU A 14 -1.24 10.06 -14.39
C LEU A 14 0.09 9.37 -14.15
N CYS A 15 0.07 8.05 -14.07
CA CYS A 15 1.29 7.27 -14.08
C CYS A 15 1.65 6.88 -15.52
N ASN A 16 2.94 6.74 -15.80
CA ASN A 16 3.42 6.30 -17.10
C ASN A 16 3.13 4.80 -17.26
N PRO A 17 2.30 4.37 -18.21
CA PRO A 17 1.95 2.96 -18.39
C PRO A 17 3.16 2.10 -18.82
N ASN A 18 4.23 2.73 -19.32
CA ASN A 18 5.48 2.04 -19.67
C ASN A 18 6.46 1.92 -18.48
N ALA A 19 6.13 2.47 -17.31
CA ALA A 19 6.94 2.32 -16.12
C ALA A 19 6.80 0.89 -15.57
N THR A 20 7.93 0.28 -15.21
CA THR A 20 7.96 -1.07 -14.63
C THR A 20 7.53 -1.11 -13.15
N CYS A 21 7.42 0.05 -12.50
CA CYS A 21 6.99 0.20 -11.11
C CYS A 21 6.34 1.58 -10.88
N GLY A 22 5.66 1.75 -9.74
CA GLY A 22 5.05 3.03 -9.33
C GLY A 22 3.83 3.46 -10.15
N CYS A 23 3.41 2.67 -11.15
CA CYS A 23 2.19 2.92 -11.92
C CYS A 23 1.09 1.96 -11.47
N SER A 24 -0.07 2.53 -11.15
CA SER A 24 -1.28 1.78 -10.87
C SER A 24 -2.10 1.65 -12.16
N THR A 25 -2.76 0.52 -12.35
CA THR A 25 -3.67 0.33 -13.49
C THR A 25 -4.94 1.18 -13.39
N SER A 26 -5.14 1.90 -12.28
CA SER A 26 -6.30 2.76 -12.03
C SER A 26 -5.90 4.24 -12.00
N PHE A 27 -6.61 5.07 -12.78
CA PHE A 27 -6.48 6.52 -12.71
C PHE A 27 -6.97 7.02 -11.34
N THR A 28 -6.09 7.61 -10.54
CA THR A 28 -6.44 8.09 -9.19
C THR A 28 -6.43 9.61 -9.13
N LEU A 29 -7.55 10.19 -8.72
CA LEU A 29 -7.65 11.61 -8.37
C LEU A 29 -7.06 11.82 -6.98
N ILE A 30 -5.81 12.28 -6.91
CA ILE A 30 -5.20 12.62 -5.61
C ILE A 30 -5.71 13.99 -5.18
N THR A 31 -6.82 14.00 -4.45
CA THR A 31 -7.23 15.16 -3.66
C THR A 31 -6.52 15.13 -2.30
N ARG A 32 -6.51 16.25 -1.57
CA ARG A 32 -6.01 16.28 -0.20
C ARG A 32 -6.82 15.26 0.63
N ILE A 33 -6.15 14.25 1.16
CA ILE A 33 -6.78 13.20 1.99
C ILE A 33 -7.13 13.81 3.36
N ILE A 34 -8.31 14.42 3.49
CA ILE A 34 -8.99 14.66 4.76
C ILE A 34 -10.39 14.11 4.59
N GLY A 35 -10.72 13.03 5.30
CA GLY A 35 -11.97 12.28 5.08
C GLY A 35 -12.00 11.61 3.69
N GLY A 36 -10.87 11.06 3.24
CA GLY A 36 -10.77 10.42 1.92
C GLY A 36 -11.74 9.25 1.73
N GLU A 37 -11.74 8.69 0.53
CA GLU A 37 -12.60 7.56 0.16
C GLU A 37 -11.84 6.22 0.18
N ALA A 38 -12.58 5.12 0.22
CA ALA A 38 -12.01 3.79 0.05
C ALA A 38 -11.34 3.70 -1.33
N ALA A 39 -10.10 3.22 -1.35
CA ALA A 39 -9.38 3.03 -2.61
C ALA A 39 -10.03 1.94 -3.45
N SER A 40 -10.12 2.14 -4.76
CA SER A 40 -10.53 1.05 -5.66
C SER A 40 -9.51 -0.09 -5.59
N ASN A 41 -9.96 -1.33 -5.82
CA ASN A 41 -9.07 -2.49 -5.84
C ASN A 41 -7.88 -2.23 -6.77
N HIS A 42 -6.67 -2.55 -6.28
CA HIS A 42 -5.39 -2.36 -6.96
C HIS A 42 -4.96 -0.90 -7.24
N ALA A 43 -5.70 0.13 -6.78
CA ALA A 43 -5.31 1.53 -6.98
C ALA A 43 -3.92 1.85 -6.43
N TRP A 44 -3.51 1.16 -5.37
CA TRP A 44 -2.21 1.30 -4.72
C TRP A 44 -1.53 -0.06 -4.64
N SER A 45 -1.19 -0.65 -5.79
CA SER A 45 -0.74 -2.04 -5.89
C SER A 45 0.54 -2.35 -5.09
N TRP A 46 1.31 -1.32 -4.74
CA TRP A 46 2.51 -1.43 -3.90
C TRP A 46 2.25 -1.32 -2.40
N ALA A 47 1.04 -0.96 -1.96
CA ALA A 47 0.72 -0.89 -0.55
C ALA A 47 0.68 -2.29 0.07
N VAL A 48 1.29 -2.45 1.25
CA VAL A 48 1.25 -3.71 2.00
C VAL A 48 0.86 -3.49 3.45
N SER A 49 0.26 -4.53 4.02
CA SER A 49 -0.12 -4.65 5.43
C SER A 49 0.89 -5.55 6.14
N LEU A 50 1.62 -5.00 7.11
CA LEU A 50 2.44 -5.77 8.05
C LEU A 50 1.51 -6.24 9.17
N ARG A 51 1.50 -7.56 9.40
CA ARG A 51 0.60 -8.19 10.36
C ARG A 51 1.37 -9.05 11.36
N SER A 52 0.93 -9.06 12.61
CA SER A 52 1.43 -9.94 13.67
C SER A 52 0.27 -10.79 14.18
N SER A 53 0.40 -12.12 14.20
CA SER A 53 -0.72 -13.03 14.53
C SER A 53 -1.98 -12.81 13.67
N GLY A 54 -1.85 -12.25 12.46
CA GLY A 54 -2.98 -11.91 11.59
C GLY A 54 -3.53 -10.49 11.75
N ASP A 55 -3.12 -9.76 12.80
CA ASP A 55 -3.57 -8.39 13.05
C ASP A 55 -2.64 -7.36 12.41
N HIS A 56 -3.19 -6.38 11.70
CA HIS A 56 -2.44 -5.28 11.12
C HIS A 56 -1.86 -4.36 12.19
N PHE A 57 -0.56 -4.08 12.10
CA PHE A 57 0.11 -3.14 13.02
C PHE A 57 0.88 -2.03 12.29
N CYS A 58 1.28 -2.24 11.04
CA CYS A 58 2.03 -1.24 10.26
C CYS A 58 1.79 -1.35 8.76
N GLY A 59 2.04 -0.25 8.05
CA GLY A 59 2.08 -0.22 6.59
C GLY A 59 3.48 -0.45 6.02
N GLY A 60 3.54 -0.73 4.72
CA GLY A 60 4.78 -0.78 3.97
C GLY A 60 4.57 -0.55 2.48
N THR A 61 5.65 -0.59 1.72
CA THR A 61 5.64 -0.43 0.25
C THR A 61 6.51 -1.50 -0.39
N VAL A 62 5.98 -2.18 -1.42
CA VAL A 62 6.75 -3.09 -2.27
C VAL A 62 7.80 -2.28 -3.05
N LEU A 63 9.07 -2.60 -2.82
CA LEU A 63 10.19 -2.07 -3.61
C LEU A 63 10.56 -3.01 -4.75
N SER A 64 10.50 -4.32 -4.50
CA SER A 64 10.76 -5.37 -5.50
C SER A 64 10.10 -6.68 -5.07
N SER A 65 10.32 -7.76 -5.84
CA SER A 65 9.80 -9.11 -5.55
C SER A 65 10.15 -9.65 -4.16
N SER A 66 11.20 -9.14 -3.52
CA SER A 66 11.69 -9.68 -2.24
C SER A 66 11.99 -8.61 -1.20
N PHE A 67 11.69 -7.34 -1.49
CA PHE A 67 12.01 -6.23 -0.58
C PHE A 67 10.80 -5.33 -0.35
N ILE A 68 10.51 -5.09 0.93
CA ILE A 68 9.51 -4.13 1.42
C ILE A 68 10.24 -3.00 2.14
N ILE A 69 9.83 -1.76 1.89
CA ILE A 69 10.21 -0.60 2.68
C ILE A 69 9.11 -0.32 3.70
N THR A 70 9.50 -0.05 4.95
CA THR A 70 8.60 0.32 6.05
C THR A 70 9.34 1.24 7.02
N ALA A 71 8.64 1.74 8.05
CA ALA A 71 9.24 2.60 9.05
C ALA A 71 9.99 1.78 10.11
N ALA A 72 11.14 2.29 10.58
CA ALA A 72 11.92 1.62 11.63
C ALA A 72 11.11 1.43 12.93
N HIS A 73 10.27 2.40 13.29
CA HIS A 73 9.45 2.34 14.50
C HIS A 73 8.43 1.19 14.52
N CYS A 74 8.13 0.58 13.36
CA CYS A 74 7.31 -0.62 13.31
C CYS A 74 7.95 -1.82 14.03
N PHE A 75 9.26 -1.78 14.29
CA PHE A 75 10.04 -2.88 14.88
C PHE A 75 10.84 -2.47 16.13
N GLU A 76 10.70 -1.23 16.60
CA GLU A 76 11.45 -0.73 17.77
C GLU A 76 11.14 -1.50 19.06
N MET A 77 9.93 -2.04 19.22
CA MET A 77 9.49 -2.74 20.44
C MET A 77 9.67 -4.27 20.40
N ASN A 78 10.76 -4.77 19.79
CA ASN A 78 11.11 -6.19 19.80
C ASN A 78 9.95 -7.10 19.33
N THR A 79 9.43 -6.83 18.13
CA THR A 79 8.44 -7.71 17.51
C THR A 79 9.13 -9.02 17.11
N ASN A 80 8.63 -10.15 17.61
CA ASN A 80 9.14 -11.45 17.19
C ASN A 80 8.83 -11.64 15.71
N LEU A 81 9.88 -11.58 14.87
CA LEU A 81 9.76 -11.64 13.42
C LEU A 81 9.11 -12.94 12.92
N THR A 82 9.15 -14.02 13.70
CA THR A 82 8.59 -15.32 13.32
C THR A 82 7.07 -15.32 13.15
N ASN A 83 6.38 -14.34 13.73
CA ASN A 83 4.92 -14.22 13.67
C ASN A 83 4.47 -13.05 12.77
N ILE A 84 5.40 -12.48 12.00
CA ILE A 84 5.12 -11.36 11.11
C ILE A 84 4.83 -11.89 9.71
N THR A 85 3.72 -11.43 9.15
CA THR A 85 3.33 -11.70 7.77
C THR A 85 3.16 -10.40 7.00
N ILE A 86 3.50 -10.45 5.71
CA ILE A 86 3.31 -9.33 4.77
C ILE A 86 2.16 -9.70 3.85
N VAL A 87 1.11 -8.89 3.84
CA VAL A 87 -0.03 -9.06 2.93
C VAL A 87 -0.01 -7.95 1.89
N ALA A 88 0.08 -8.32 0.62
CA ALA A 88 0.03 -7.43 -0.53
C ALA A 88 -1.24 -7.70 -1.35
N GLY A 89 -1.68 -6.72 -2.14
CA GLY A 89 -2.83 -6.89 -3.06
C GLY A 89 -4.20 -6.99 -2.38
N SER A 90 -4.31 -6.71 -1.08
CA SER A 90 -5.57 -6.70 -0.34
C SER A 90 -6.05 -5.26 -0.07
N SER A 91 -7.35 -5.03 -0.20
CA SER A 91 -8.05 -3.80 0.21
C SER A 91 -8.71 -3.93 1.60
N THR A 92 -8.56 -5.08 2.28
CA THR A 92 -9.17 -5.35 3.59
C THR A 92 -8.11 -5.55 4.69
N LEU A 93 -8.34 -4.94 5.86
CA LEU A 93 -7.40 -4.94 6.97
C LEU A 93 -7.57 -6.14 7.92
N ASN A 94 -8.81 -6.59 8.13
CA ASN A 94 -9.13 -7.71 9.02
C ASN A 94 -9.72 -8.86 8.21
N THR A 95 -9.12 -10.04 8.31
CA THR A 95 -9.75 -11.29 7.87
C THR A 95 -10.73 -11.75 8.95
N SER A 96 -11.86 -11.06 9.11
CA SER A 96 -13.09 -11.76 9.46
C SER A 96 -13.55 -12.44 8.18
N SER A 97 -13.06 -13.65 7.95
CA SER A 97 -13.40 -14.48 6.79
C SER A 97 -14.92 -14.65 6.68
N ASN A 98 -15.52 -13.85 5.81
CA ASN A 98 -16.79 -14.08 5.13
C ASN A 98 -16.86 -13.15 3.90
N ASP A 99 -15.84 -13.22 3.05
CA ASP A 99 -15.90 -12.71 1.68
C ASP A 99 -15.79 -13.93 0.76
N THR A 100 -16.96 -14.49 0.41
CA THR A 100 -17.18 -15.52 -0.63
C THR A 100 -17.21 -14.90 -2.01
#